data_AF-A0A4Q3WDD7-F1
#
_entry.id   AF-A0A4Q3WDD7-F1
#
_cell.length_a   1.000
_cell.length_b   1.000
_cell.length_c   1.000
_cell.angle_alpha   90.00
_cell.angle_beta   90.00
_cell.angle_gamma   90.00
#
_symmetry.space_group_name_H-M   'P 1'
#
loop_
_entity.id
_entity.type
_entity.pdbx_description
1 polymer ?
#
loop_
_entity_poly.entity_id
_entity_poly.type
_entity_poly.pdbx_seq_one_letter_code
_entity_poly.pdbx_strand_id
1 'polypeptide(L)'
;SPMPHGRIANLRGHFNDKVQVLQHELMTLRSEAQRLIEALRQLTTSIPVAELLYPHLREQYKLHVERIEVFGALMASYLRRLLRLIRAKLDSPFAAVNIQSNEFHTEQDDGSDEVWGDQLLEAHMEAAYANVAALFEISKHIAEHNKLSANFQAEASAARVALESDEVRKALPDWLQLTDAVKESETTCIAKRALLDKLKIDVSALAASIKDHRPAAAKLTAQMAEYLGRKELTFEFKDTGYLIRRNGEPALHLSEGERTAIAFVYFLNSLADESFEREKGVAVIDDPVSSLDQNSLYCAFGYLQEHTAGIDQLIVLTHNFSFFRLVKNWFNHEGGAKALRNKDYVPEQSKFAQFYMLRSKGEGIERTSTLAVLDPLLHKHESEYHYLFSKVVEASRLEGEANLEEMYGMPNIARRLVEGFLAFRVPGGGELRQNVRKLKGDVATHARIIRFLNAHSHKDRIDDSEGDASLLSETPAVMRAVLGYIELNDKEHYEKMVELMPVATQPVAAVPQ
;
A
#
# COMPACT_ATOMS: atom_id res chain seq x y z
N SER A 1 9.24 64.85 -145.14
CA SER A 1 10.19 65.78 -144.51
C SER A 1 11.39 65.03 -143.98
N PRO A 2 12.63 65.47 -144.23
CA PRO A 2 13.80 64.89 -143.58
C PRO A 2 13.70 65.13 -142.07
N MET A 3 14.03 64.11 -141.27
CA MET A 3 14.01 64.22 -139.81
C MET A 3 14.92 65.37 -139.35
N PRO A 4 14.49 66.21 -138.38
CA PRO A 4 15.29 67.31 -137.87
C PRO A 4 16.64 66.80 -137.33
N HIS A 5 17.74 67.45 -137.71
CA HIS A 5 19.08 67.16 -137.17
C HIS A 5 19.04 67.18 -135.63
N GLY A 6 19.41 66.06 -135.01
CA GLY A 6 19.41 65.86 -133.55
C GLY A 6 18.21 65.10 -132.97
N ARG A 7 17.10 64.89 -133.71
CA ARG A 7 15.92 64.14 -133.20
C ARG A 7 16.24 62.68 -132.84
N ILE A 8 17.07 62.01 -133.66
CA ILE A 8 17.53 60.63 -133.41
C ILE A 8 18.42 60.57 -132.15
N ALA A 9 19.25 61.58 -131.91
CA ALA A 9 20.10 61.64 -130.72
C ALA A 9 19.27 61.87 -129.44
N ASN A 10 18.28 62.77 -129.48
CA ASN A 10 17.38 63.03 -128.35
C ASN A 10 16.48 61.83 -128.04
N LEU A 11 15.98 61.12 -129.06
CA LEU A 11 15.23 59.88 -128.87
C LEU A 11 16.12 58.78 -128.27
N ARG A 12 17.35 58.59 -128.78
CA ARG A 12 18.31 57.64 -128.19
C ARG A 12 18.63 57.97 -126.73
N GLY A 13 18.83 59.24 -126.38
CA GLY A 13 19.05 59.68 -125.00
C GLY A 13 17.84 59.39 -124.10
N HIS A 14 16.63 59.79 -124.52
CA HIS A 14 15.40 59.58 -123.75
C HIS A 14 15.08 58.09 -123.52
N PHE A 15 15.24 57.24 -124.54
CA PHE A 15 15.04 55.79 -124.41
C PHE A 15 16.13 55.16 -123.54
N ASN A 16 17.38 55.62 -123.61
CA ASN A 16 18.45 55.12 -122.76
C ASN A 16 18.20 55.45 -121.28
N ASP A 17 17.81 56.69 -120.97
CA ASP A 17 17.52 57.13 -119.60
C ASP A 17 16.30 56.38 -119.01
N LYS A 18 15.23 56.23 -119.79
CA LYS A 18 14.02 55.49 -119.35
C LYS A 18 14.28 53.99 -119.19
N VAL A 19 15.11 53.39 -120.03
CA VAL A 19 15.53 51.98 -119.89
C VAL A 19 16.43 51.81 -118.66
N GLN A 20 17.34 52.75 -118.38
CA GLN A 20 18.16 52.72 -117.17
C GLN A 20 17.31 52.83 -115.89
N VAL A 21 16.30 53.70 -115.87
CA VAL A 21 15.34 53.80 -114.76
C VAL A 21 14.58 52.48 -114.57
N LEU A 22 14.02 51.90 -115.63
CA LEU A 22 13.33 50.61 -115.56
C LEU A 22 14.25 49.48 -115.09
N GLN A 23 15.50 49.42 -115.56
CA GLN A 23 16.49 48.45 -115.11
C GLN A 23 16.81 48.62 -113.63
N HIS A 24 16.94 49.85 -113.14
CA HIS A 24 17.16 50.14 -111.73
C HIS A 24 15.97 49.71 -110.86
N GLU A 25 14.75 50.02 -111.28
CA GLU A 25 13.51 49.59 -110.62
C GLU A 25 13.41 48.05 -110.56
N LEU A 26 13.65 47.36 -111.68
CA LEU A 26 13.63 45.90 -111.75
C LEU A 26 14.73 45.25 -110.90
N MET A 27 15.94 45.82 -110.86
CA MET A 27 16.99 45.34 -109.96
C MET A 27 16.61 45.54 -108.49
N THR A 28 15.92 46.64 -108.16
CA THR A 28 15.41 46.91 -106.81
C THR A 28 14.35 45.88 -106.43
N LEU A 29 13.33 45.68 -107.26
CA LEU A 29 12.30 44.64 -107.10
C LEU A 29 12.89 43.23 -106.98
N ARG A 30 13.93 42.92 -107.78
CA ARG A 30 14.66 41.65 -107.67
C ARG A 30 15.28 41.48 -106.29
N SER A 31 15.98 42.51 -105.80
CA SER A 31 16.61 42.47 -104.48
C SER A 31 15.56 42.36 -103.37
N GLU A 32 14.41 42.99 -103.53
CA GLU A 32 13.29 42.93 -102.58
C GLU A 32 12.63 41.55 -102.54
N ALA A 33 12.31 40.95 -103.69
CA ALA A 33 11.78 39.59 -103.74
C ALA A 33 12.77 38.56 -103.19
N GLN A 34 14.07 38.71 -103.45
CA GLN A 34 15.11 37.87 -102.83
C GLN A 34 15.13 38.01 -101.30
N ARG A 35 15.07 39.25 -100.79
CA ARG A 35 15.00 39.51 -99.34
C ARG A 35 13.75 38.90 -98.71
N LEU A 36 12.58 39.01 -99.36
CA LEU A 36 11.33 38.47 -98.85
C LEU A 36 11.31 36.93 -98.82
N ILE A 37 11.88 36.27 -99.83
CA ILE A 37 12.03 34.80 -99.82
C ILE A 37 12.91 34.36 -98.65
N GLU A 38 14.02 35.06 -98.42
CA GLU A 38 14.92 34.75 -97.30
C GLU A 38 14.24 35.03 -95.95
N ALA A 39 13.47 36.12 -95.83
CA ALA A 39 12.71 36.44 -94.63
C ALA A 39 11.64 35.37 -94.30
N LEU A 40 10.93 34.86 -95.31
CA LEU A 40 9.96 33.77 -95.14
C LEU A 40 10.65 32.48 -94.67
N ARG A 41 11.81 32.16 -95.26
CA ARG A 41 12.61 30.99 -94.82
C ARG A 41 13.05 31.13 -93.36
N GLN A 42 13.56 32.30 -93.00
CA GLN A 42 13.99 32.58 -91.63
C GLN A 42 12.83 32.50 -90.64
N LEU A 43 11.66 33.03 -91.00
CA LEU A 43 10.44 32.93 -90.19
C LEU A 43 10.11 31.46 -89.87
N THR A 44 10.02 30.60 -90.89
CA THR A 44 9.72 29.18 -90.69
C THR A 44 10.76 28.48 -89.83
N THR A 45 12.05 28.77 -90.00
CA THR A 45 13.11 28.17 -89.17
C THR A 45 13.18 28.72 -87.74
N SER A 46 12.61 29.89 -87.48
CA SER A 46 12.64 30.55 -86.16
C SER A 46 11.53 30.09 -85.23
N ILE A 47 10.49 29.44 -85.77
CA ILE A 47 9.36 28.91 -85.00
C ILE A 47 9.85 27.70 -84.18
N PRO A 48 9.71 27.71 -82.84
CA PRO A 48 10.11 26.58 -82.00
C PRO A 48 9.35 25.29 -82.33
N VAL A 49 10.00 24.14 -82.16
CA VAL A 49 9.33 22.83 -82.29
C VAL A 49 8.32 22.63 -81.16
N ALA A 50 7.16 22.06 -81.48
CA ALA A 50 6.03 21.93 -80.56
C ALA A 50 6.34 21.08 -79.32
N GLU A 51 7.31 20.17 -79.42
CA GLU A 51 7.75 19.30 -78.33
C GLU A 51 8.34 20.07 -77.15
N LEU A 52 8.75 21.33 -77.35
CA LEU A 52 9.20 22.23 -76.29
C LEU A 52 8.04 22.77 -75.43
N LEU A 53 6.80 22.76 -75.95
CA LEU A 53 5.63 23.23 -75.21
C LEU A 53 5.05 22.13 -74.30
N TYR A 54 4.24 22.55 -73.32
CA TYR A 54 3.49 21.63 -72.46
C TYR A 54 2.50 20.80 -73.29
N PRO A 55 2.24 19.52 -72.92
CA PRO A 55 1.45 18.60 -73.74
C PRO A 55 0.09 19.15 -74.20
N HIS A 56 -0.62 19.87 -73.33
CA HIS A 56 -1.94 20.43 -73.62
C HIS A 56 -1.93 21.62 -74.60
N LEU A 57 -0.77 22.22 -74.89
CA LEU A 57 -0.63 23.33 -75.84
C LEU A 57 -0.18 22.85 -77.23
N ARG A 58 0.25 21.59 -77.36
CA ARG A 58 0.95 21.12 -78.57
C ARG A 58 0.05 21.00 -79.79
N GLU A 59 -1.16 20.46 -79.63
CA GLU A 59 -2.05 20.17 -80.77
C GLU A 59 -2.45 21.46 -81.51
N GLN A 60 -2.92 22.47 -80.78
CA GLN A 60 -3.33 23.75 -81.37
C GLN A 60 -2.13 24.53 -81.94
N TYR A 61 -0.99 24.50 -81.25
CA TYR A 61 0.25 25.10 -81.74
C TYR A 61 0.69 24.50 -83.09
N LYS A 62 0.71 23.16 -83.21
CA LYS A 62 1.07 22.47 -84.47
C LYS A 62 0.19 22.90 -85.64
N LEU A 63 -1.13 23.00 -85.42
CA LEU A 63 -2.08 23.44 -86.44
C LEU A 63 -1.74 24.84 -86.98
N HIS A 64 -1.36 25.77 -86.10
CA HIS A 64 -0.98 27.13 -86.50
C HIS A 64 0.38 27.17 -87.22
N VAL A 65 1.34 26.34 -86.81
CA VAL A 65 2.65 26.22 -87.48
C VAL A 65 2.49 25.65 -88.88
N GLU A 66 1.77 24.55 -89.04
CA GLU A 66 1.50 23.92 -90.35
C GLU A 66 0.86 24.92 -91.33
N ARG A 67 -0.07 25.76 -90.84
CA ARG A 67 -0.70 26.80 -91.64
C ARG A 67 0.30 27.82 -92.18
N ILE A 68 1.28 28.23 -91.36
CA ILE A 68 2.34 29.17 -91.77
C ILE A 68 3.32 28.52 -92.74
N GLU A 69 3.66 27.24 -92.54
CA GLU A 69 4.55 26.49 -93.43
C GLU A 69 3.96 26.37 -94.83
N VAL A 70 2.69 25.95 -94.94
CA VAL A 70 1.97 25.83 -96.23
C VAL A 70 1.91 27.18 -96.94
N PHE A 71 1.56 28.25 -96.24
CA PHE A 71 1.51 29.58 -96.84
C PHE A 71 2.90 30.11 -97.21
N GLY A 72 3.89 29.94 -96.35
CA GLY A 72 5.27 30.35 -96.61
C GLY A 72 5.81 29.71 -97.87
N ALA A 73 5.49 28.43 -98.11
CA ALA A 73 5.82 27.73 -99.35
C ALA A 73 5.13 28.35 -100.58
N LEU A 74 3.83 28.66 -100.50
CA LEU A 74 3.07 29.31 -101.58
C LEU A 74 3.63 30.70 -101.92
N MET A 75 3.88 31.55 -100.91
CA MET A 75 4.47 32.88 -101.09
C MET A 75 5.89 32.82 -101.65
N ALA A 76 6.73 31.90 -101.16
CA ALA A 76 8.05 31.71 -101.71
C ALA A 76 8.01 31.27 -103.18
N SER A 77 7.06 30.41 -103.55
CA SER A 77 6.84 30.00 -104.95
C SER A 77 6.43 31.19 -105.83
N TYR A 78 5.48 32.00 -105.36
CA TYR A 78 5.04 33.22 -106.06
C TYR A 78 6.19 34.22 -106.25
N LEU A 79 6.96 34.51 -105.21
CA LEU A 79 8.12 35.41 -105.28
C LEU A 79 9.21 34.87 -106.20
N ARG A 80 9.45 33.54 -106.24
CA ARG A 80 10.38 32.92 -107.20
C ARG A 80 9.89 33.08 -108.63
N ARG A 81 8.57 32.97 -108.88
CA ARG A 81 7.98 33.25 -110.20
C ARG A 81 8.17 34.71 -110.59
N LEU A 82 7.88 35.66 -109.70
CA LEU A 82 8.14 37.08 -109.94
C LEU A 82 9.62 37.33 -110.25
N LEU A 83 10.55 36.70 -109.53
CA LEU A 83 11.98 36.79 -109.83
C LEU A 83 12.34 36.29 -111.24
N ARG A 84 11.71 35.21 -111.71
CA ARG A 84 11.88 34.72 -113.09
C ARG A 84 11.39 35.76 -114.10
N LEU A 85 10.21 36.34 -113.88
CA LEU A 85 9.64 37.37 -114.75
C LEU A 85 10.48 38.66 -114.76
N ILE A 86 10.97 39.10 -113.60
CA ILE A 86 11.87 40.25 -113.46
C ILE A 86 13.18 40.00 -114.21
N ARG A 87 13.75 38.78 -114.13
CA ARG A 87 14.95 38.40 -114.91
C ARG A 87 14.69 38.45 -116.41
N ALA A 88 13.60 37.83 -116.88
CA ALA A 88 13.23 37.85 -118.30
C ALA A 88 13.05 39.29 -118.83
N LYS A 89 12.45 40.19 -118.02
CA LYS A 89 12.29 41.61 -118.36
C LYS A 89 13.63 42.39 -118.35
N LEU A 90 14.55 42.05 -117.44
CA LEU A 90 15.91 42.62 -117.42
C LEU A 90 16.73 42.20 -118.65
N ASP A 91 16.64 40.93 -119.04
CA ASP A 91 17.33 40.37 -120.20
C ASP A 91 16.75 40.88 -121.53
N SER A 92 15.46 41.24 -121.55
CA SER A 92 14.76 41.78 -122.72
C SER A 92 13.81 42.94 -122.36
N PRO A 93 14.32 44.19 -122.21
CA PRO A 93 13.56 45.33 -121.68
C PRO A 93 12.28 45.67 -122.46
N PHE A 94 12.27 45.42 -123.77
CA PHE A 94 11.15 45.73 -124.66
C PHE A 94 10.17 44.57 -124.86
N ALA A 95 10.48 43.37 -124.37
CA ALA A 95 9.57 42.23 -124.46
C ALA A 95 8.37 42.44 -123.55
N ALA A 96 7.16 42.20 -124.05
CA ALA A 96 5.98 42.16 -123.20
C ALA A 96 6.09 40.96 -122.27
N VAL A 97 6.03 41.20 -120.95
CA VAL A 97 6.02 40.13 -119.96
C VAL A 97 4.61 40.08 -119.40
N ASN A 98 3.94 38.96 -119.61
CA ASN A 98 2.61 38.74 -119.07
C ASN A 98 2.73 38.05 -117.72
N ILE A 99 2.28 38.72 -116.65
CA ILE A 99 2.29 38.16 -115.29
C ILE A 99 1.28 37.01 -115.18
N GLN A 100 0.28 36.95 -116.06
CA GLN A 100 -0.79 35.95 -116.11
C GLN A 100 -0.49 34.76 -117.05
N SER A 101 0.55 34.81 -117.89
CA SER A 101 0.84 33.68 -118.79
C SER A 101 1.63 32.58 -118.07
N ASN A 102 1.22 31.32 -118.28
CA ASN A 102 1.92 30.12 -117.81
C ASN A 102 3.13 29.74 -118.68
N GLU A 103 3.61 30.64 -119.54
CA GLU A 103 4.57 30.32 -120.63
C GLU A 103 6.03 30.10 -120.20
N PHE A 104 6.31 29.87 -118.93
CA PHE A 104 7.66 29.50 -118.46
C PHE A 104 7.62 28.19 -117.66
N HIS A 105 7.48 27.08 -118.40
CA HIS A 105 7.82 25.76 -117.89
C HIS A 105 9.35 25.56 -117.95
N THR A 106 9.93 25.18 -116.82
CA THR A 106 11.25 24.51 -116.76
C THR A 106 11.00 23.07 -116.32
N GLU A 107 11.72 22.11 -116.88
CA GLU A 107 11.51 20.64 -116.85
C GLU A 107 11.50 19.93 -115.47
N GLN A 108 11.24 20.63 -114.37
CA GLN A 108 10.91 20.05 -113.07
C GLN A 108 9.81 20.88 -112.43
N ASP A 109 8.57 20.66 -112.86
CA ASP A 109 7.39 21.15 -112.16
C ASP A 109 6.31 20.08 -112.28
N ASP A 110 5.92 19.52 -111.14
CA ASP A 110 4.94 18.46 -111.00
C ASP A 110 3.52 19.00 -111.17
N GLY A 111 3.12 19.15 -112.43
CA GLY A 111 1.76 18.86 -112.88
C GLY A 111 0.60 19.36 -112.01
N SER A 112 0.59 20.64 -111.64
CA SER A 112 -0.65 21.33 -111.25
C SER A 112 -0.83 22.58 -112.11
N ASP A 113 -1.65 22.43 -113.16
CA ASP A 113 -2.19 23.53 -113.96
C ASP A 113 -3.16 24.33 -113.08
N GLU A 114 -2.63 25.27 -112.30
CA GLU A 114 -3.45 26.27 -111.62
C GLU A 114 -3.46 27.57 -112.44
N VAL A 115 -4.64 28.17 -112.57
CA VAL A 115 -4.89 29.39 -113.35
C VAL A 115 -4.47 30.61 -112.51
N TRP A 116 -3.45 31.35 -112.94
CA TRP A 116 -2.93 32.52 -112.21
C TRP A 116 -3.55 33.82 -112.74
N GLY A 117 -4.71 34.21 -112.19
CA GLY A 117 -5.43 35.47 -112.48
C GLY A 117 -5.66 36.34 -111.23
N ASP A 118 -6.44 37.42 -111.34
CA ASP A 118 -6.71 38.40 -110.27
C ASP A 118 -7.29 37.79 -108.97
N GLN A 119 -8.03 36.68 -109.08
CA GLN A 119 -8.55 35.90 -107.93
C GLN A 119 -7.43 35.33 -107.05
N LEU A 120 -6.25 35.06 -107.61
CA LEU A 120 -5.12 34.52 -106.87
C LEU A 120 -4.42 35.60 -106.05
N LEU A 121 -4.35 36.85 -106.54
CA LEU A 121 -3.81 37.97 -105.78
C LEU A 121 -4.69 38.27 -104.54
N GLU A 122 -6.01 38.19 -104.70
CA GLU A 122 -6.98 38.33 -103.61
C GLU A 122 -6.87 37.18 -102.61
N ALA A 123 -6.79 35.93 -103.07
CA ALA A 123 -6.54 34.75 -102.23
C ALA A 123 -5.21 34.84 -101.46
N HIS A 124 -4.15 35.36 -102.08
CA HIS A 124 -2.87 35.60 -101.42
C HIS A 124 -2.94 36.72 -100.37
N MET A 125 -3.75 37.76 -100.60
CA MET A 125 -3.98 38.83 -99.62
C MET A 125 -4.81 38.35 -98.42
N GLU A 126 -5.90 37.61 -98.64
CA GLU A 126 -6.69 37.01 -97.55
C GLU A 126 -5.85 36.02 -96.74
N ALA A 127 -5.06 35.19 -97.42
CA ALA A 127 -4.12 34.30 -96.76
C ALA A 127 -3.08 35.08 -95.95
N ALA A 128 -2.54 36.20 -96.45
CA ALA A 128 -1.61 37.03 -95.68
C ALA A 128 -2.20 37.52 -94.34
N TYR A 129 -3.46 37.99 -94.32
CA TYR A 129 -4.15 38.39 -93.08
C TYR A 129 -4.37 37.22 -92.13
N ALA A 130 -4.81 36.08 -92.65
CA ALA A 130 -5.01 34.85 -91.88
C ALA A 130 -3.71 34.34 -91.21
N ASN A 131 -2.55 34.60 -91.81
CA ASN A 131 -1.26 34.18 -91.27
C ASN A 131 -0.69 35.12 -90.22
N VAL A 132 -0.99 36.43 -90.31
CA VAL A 132 -0.74 37.35 -89.20
C VAL A 132 -1.51 36.89 -87.95
N ALA A 133 -2.75 36.41 -88.12
CA ALA A 133 -3.51 35.81 -87.03
C ALA A 133 -2.90 34.49 -86.52
N ALA A 134 -2.43 33.61 -87.39
CA ALA A 134 -1.76 32.36 -86.98
C ALA A 134 -0.46 32.61 -86.19
N LEU A 135 0.34 33.62 -86.58
CA LEU A 135 1.52 34.05 -85.83
C LEU A 135 1.15 34.57 -84.44
N PHE A 136 0.03 35.28 -84.31
CA PHE A 136 -0.47 35.77 -83.03
C PHE A 136 -0.85 34.61 -82.11
N GLU A 137 -1.55 33.59 -82.62
CA GLU A 137 -1.91 32.40 -81.82
C GLU A 137 -0.67 31.57 -81.42
N ILE A 138 0.32 31.43 -82.30
CA ILE A 138 1.63 30.84 -81.94
C ILE A 138 2.28 31.62 -80.79
N SER A 139 2.33 32.95 -80.90
CA SER A 139 2.89 33.82 -79.86
C SER A 139 2.14 33.68 -78.53
N LYS A 140 0.81 33.56 -78.58
CA LYS A 140 -0.04 33.33 -77.41
C LYS A 140 0.25 31.99 -76.73
N HIS A 141 0.35 30.90 -77.48
CA HIS A 141 0.71 29.60 -76.90
C HIS A 141 2.13 29.59 -76.30
N ILE A 142 3.08 30.30 -76.92
CA ILE A 142 4.41 30.49 -76.34
C ILE A 142 4.33 31.30 -75.05
N ALA A 143 3.52 32.37 -75.02
CA ALA A 143 3.31 33.17 -73.81
C ALA A 143 2.63 32.36 -72.69
N GLU A 144 1.66 31.51 -73.01
CA GLU A 144 1.02 30.59 -72.08
C GLU A 144 2.02 29.57 -71.51
N HIS A 145 2.85 28.96 -72.37
CA HIS A 145 3.95 28.09 -71.93
C HIS A 145 4.91 28.84 -71.00
N ASN A 146 5.37 30.03 -71.38
CA ASN A 146 6.31 30.82 -70.58
C ASN A 146 5.71 31.21 -69.22
N LYS A 147 4.41 31.56 -69.18
CA LYS A 147 3.69 31.85 -67.95
C LYS A 147 3.62 30.64 -67.03
N LEU A 148 3.28 29.47 -67.58
CA LEU A 148 3.27 28.21 -66.82
C LEU A 148 4.66 27.87 -66.28
N SER A 149 5.70 27.98 -67.11
CA SER A 149 7.09 27.71 -66.71
C SER A 149 7.58 28.67 -65.63
N ALA A 150 7.27 29.97 -65.75
CA ALA A 150 7.65 30.97 -64.75
C ALA A 150 6.94 30.77 -63.41
N ASN A 151 5.68 30.35 -63.44
CA ASN A 151 4.86 30.16 -62.24
C ASN A 151 4.95 28.76 -61.65
N PHE A 152 5.52 27.78 -62.35
CA PHE A 152 5.58 26.38 -61.93
C PHE A 152 6.17 26.23 -60.52
N GLN A 153 7.28 26.90 -60.23
CA GLN A 153 7.91 26.81 -58.92
C GLN A 153 7.04 27.41 -57.81
N ALA A 154 6.32 28.50 -58.11
CA ALA A 154 5.40 29.12 -57.16
C ALA A 154 4.19 28.24 -56.88
N GLU A 155 3.57 27.68 -57.93
CA GLU A 155 2.43 26.76 -57.82
C GLU A 155 2.82 25.45 -57.11
N ALA A 156 3.97 24.88 -57.46
CA ALA A 156 4.50 23.69 -56.80
C ALA A 156 4.79 23.94 -55.32
N SER A 157 5.35 25.12 -54.98
CA SER A 157 5.60 25.50 -53.59
C SER A 157 4.29 25.69 -52.81
N ALA A 158 3.30 26.36 -53.40
CA ALA A 158 1.98 26.54 -52.78
C ALA A 158 1.27 25.19 -52.56
N ALA A 159 1.31 24.29 -53.55
CA ALA A 159 0.75 22.95 -53.44
C ALA A 159 1.44 22.12 -52.35
N ARG A 160 2.78 22.23 -52.21
CA ARG A 160 3.54 21.56 -51.13
C ARG A 160 3.12 22.07 -49.75
N VAL A 161 2.99 23.38 -49.57
CA VAL A 161 2.53 23.98 -48.30
C VAL A 161 1.10 23.55 -47.97
N ALA A 162 0.23 23.47 -48.97
CA ALA A 162 -1.14 23.00 -48.78
C ALA A 162 -1.19 21.51 -48.37
N LEU A 163 -0.36 20.67 -48.99
CA LEU A 163 -0.20 19.25 -48.64
C LEU A 163 0.35 19.09 -47.22
N GLU A 164 1.41 19.82 -46.88
CA GLU A 164 1.99 19.81 -45.53
C GLU A 164 0.94 20.21 -44.47
N SER A 165 0.18 21.27 -44.75
CA SER A 165 -0.91 21.72 -43.85
C SER A 165 -2.03 20.69 -43.72
N ASP A 166 -2.34 19.94 -44.78
CA ASP A 166 -3.34 18.87 -44.76
C ASP A 166 -2.87 17.67 -43.93
N GLU A 167 -1.63 17.23 -44.10
CA GLU A 167 -1.03 16.15 -43.31
C GLU A 167 -0.93 16.53 -41.82
N VAL A 168 -0.53 17.76 -41.50
CA VAL A 168 -0.55 18.27 -40.13
C VAL A 168 -1.96 18.27 -39.56
N ARG A 169 -2.96 18.72 -40.33
CA ARG A 169 -4.36 18.73 -39.89
C ARG A 169 -4.92 17.33 -39.64
N LYS A 170 -4.54 16.32 -40.44
CA LYS A 170 -4.92 14.92 -40.21
C LYS A 170 -4.34 14.38 -38.91
N ALA A 171 -3.09 14.71 -38.60
CA ALA A 171 -2.39 14.22 -37.41
C ALA A 171 -2.69 15.02 -36.13
N LEU A 172 -3.24 16.23 -36.24
CA LEU A 172 -3.45 17.13 -35.11
C LEU A 172 -4.39 16.57 -34.01
N PRO A 173 -5.54 15.94 -34.33
CA PRO A 173 -6.42 15.37 -33.31
C PRO A 173 -5.71 14.28 -32.50
N ASP A 174 -5.02 13.36 -33.17
CA ASP A 174 -4.28 12.26 -32.54
C ASP A 174 -3.12 12.80 -31.69
N TRP A 175 -2.40 13.81 -32.20
CA TRP A 175 -1.32 14.45 -31.45
C TRP A 175 -1.83 15.15 -30.19
N LEU A 176 -2.95 15.87 -30.27
CA LEU A 176 -3.58 16.51 -29.10
C LEU A 176 -4.02 15.46 -28.08
N GLN A 177 -4.71 14.41 -28.52
CA GLN A 177 -5.16 13.32 -27.66
C GLN A 177 -3.99 12.62 -26.95
N LEU A 178 -2.92 12.30 -27.69
CA LEU A 178 -1.71 11.69 -27.13
C LEU A 178 -0.99 12.64 -26.16
N THR A 179 -0.94 13.94 -26.48
CA THR A 179 -0.31 14.95 -25.62
C THR A 179 -1.06 15.10 -24.30
N ASP A 180 -2.38 15.12 -24.34
CA ASP A 180 -3.20 15.19 -23.13
C ASP A 180 -3.11 13.90 -22.30
N ALA A 181 -3.10 12.73 -22.95
CA ALA A 181 -2.89 11.44 -22.28
C ALA A 181 -1.50 11.36 -21.60
N VAL A 182 -0.45 11.90 -22.24
CA VAL A 182 0.89 11.99 -21.62
C VAL A 182 0.86 12.88 -20.39
N LYS A 183 0.25 14.07 -20.45
CA LYS A 183 0.13 14.97 -19.29
C LYS A 183 -0.64 14.34 -18.13
N GLU A 184 -1.74 13.65 -18.42
CA GLU A 184 -2.53 12.95 -17.40
C GLU A 184 -1.74 11.81 -16.75
N SER A 185 -1.02 11.04 -17.56
CA SER A 185 -0.15 9.96 -17.11
C SER A 185 1.03 10.49 -16.26
N GLU A 186 1.66 11.59 -16.67
CA GLU A 186 2.72 12.25 -15.90
C GLU A 186 2.20 12.73 -14.53
N THR A 187 1.04 13.37 -14.51
CA THR A 187 0.38 13.83 -13.27
C THR A 187 0.08 12.64 -12.34
N THR A 188 -0.44 11.55 -12.90
CA THR A 188 -0.71 10.31 -12.16
C THR A 188 0.58 9.68 -11.63
N CYS A 189 1.66 9.67 -12.42
CA CYS A 189 2.96 9.13 -12.02
C CYS A 189 3.55 9.91 -10.84
N ILE A 190 3.49 11.25 -10.90
CA ILE A 190 3.94 12.13 -9.81
C ILE A 190 3.14 11.85 -8.53
N ALA A 191 1.80 11.77 -8.62
CA ALA A 191 0.95 11.47 -7.47
C ALA A 191 1.26 10.09 -6.85
N LYS A 192 1.46 9.06 -7.68
CA LYS A 192 1.82 7.71 -7.22
C LYS A 192 3.21 7.65 -6.59
N ARG A 193 4.20 8.39 -7.11
CA ARG A 193 5.53 8.51 -6.51
C ARG A 193 5.46 9.18 -5.14
N ALA A 194 4.74 10.29 -5.01
CA ALA A 194 4.54 10.95 -3.72
C ALA A 194 3.89 10.02 -2.69
N LEU A 195 2.88 9.23 -3.12
CA LEU A 195 2.25 8.22 -2.27
C LEU A 195 3.25 7.12 -1.85
N LEU A 196 4.07 6.63 -2.78
CA LEU A 196 5.09 5.61 -2.51
C LEU A 196 6.11 6.11 -1.48
N ASP A 197 6.58 7.34 -1.63
CA ASP A 197 7.57 7.92 -0.71
C ASP A 197 6.96 8.13 0.68
N LYS A 198 5.69 8.55 0.76
CA LYS A 198 4.95 8.59 2.03
C LYS A 198 4.83 7.20 2.66
N LEU A 199 4.41 6.18 1.91
CA LEU A 199 4.31 4.81 2.43
C LEU A 199 5.66 4.28 2.92
N LYS A 200 6.77 4.60 2.24
CA LYS A 200 8.11 4.21 2.70
C LYS A 200 8.47 4.84 4.04
N ILE A 201 8.15 6.12 4.23
CA ILE A 201 8.35 6.81 5.51
C ILE A 201 7.49 6.15 6.59
N ASP A 202 6.22 5.91 6.32
CA ASP A 202 5.29 5.27 7.27
C ASP A 202 5.78 3.87 7.66
N VAL A 203 6.19 3.05 6.69
CA VAL A 203 6.78 1.72 6.92
C VAL A 203 8.06 1.81 7.76
N SER A 204 8.93 2.79 7.49
CA SER A 204 10.14 2.99 8.28
C SER A 204 9.82 3.40 9.72
N ALA A 205 8.82 4.26 9.92
CA ALA A 205 8.37 4.69 11.24
C ALA A 205 7.74 3.54 12.04
N LEU A 206 6.84 2.77 11.40
CA LEU A 206 6.26 1.54 11.97
C LEU A 206 7.35 0.51 12.28
N ALA A 207 8.30 0.29 11.39
CA ALA A 207 9.41 -0.62 11.61
C ALA A 207 10.32 -0.16 12.75
N ALA A 208 10.55 1.15 12.92
CA ALA A 208 11.29 1.70 14.04
C ALA A 208 10.52 1.51 15.37
N SER A 209 9.20 1.73 15.38
CA SER A 209 8.33 1.45 16.52
C SER A 209 8.35 -0.04 16.93
N ILE A 210 8.43 -0.96 15.96
CA ILE A 210 8.59 -2.40 16.21
C ILE A 210 10.04 -2.73 16.66
N LYS A 211 11.06 -2.02 16.18
CA LYS A 211 12.47 -2.27 16.53
C LYS A 211 12.81 -1.89 17.97
N ASP A 212 11.96 -1.08 18.61
CA ASP A 212 11.98 -0.76 20.04
C ASP A 212 11.57 -1.94 20.97
N HIS A 213 11.28 -3.13 20.41
CA HIS A 213 11.03 -4.35 21.19
C HIS A 213 12.29 -5.09 21.67
N ARG A 214 13.52 -4.67 21.31
CA ARG A 214 14.73 -5.25 21.91
C ARG A 214 14.86 -4.97 23.42
N PRO A 215 14.61 -3.74 23.90
CA PRO A 215 14.35 -3.47 25.31
C PRO A 215 13.26 -4.38 25.90
N ALA A 216 12.19 -4.65 25.14
CA ALA A 216 11.07 -5.49 25.61
C ALA A 216 11.46 -6.97 25.79
N ALA A 217 12.28 -7.57 24.91
CA ALA A 217 12.71 -8.97 25.04
C ALA A 217 13.61 -9.19 26.28
N ALA A 218 14.57 -8.28 26.50
CA ALA A 218 15.42 -8.32 27.67
C ALA A 218 14.62 -8.06 28.97
N LYS A 219 13.68 -7.11 28.94
CA LYS A 219 12.76 -6.81 30.04
C LYS A 219 11.88 -8.02 30.38
N LEU A 220 11.23 -8.63 29.38
CA LEU A 220 10.42 -9.84 29.55
C LEU A 220 11.23 -11.01 30.11
N THR A 221 12.48 -11.19 29.65
CA THR A 221 13.38 -12.21 30.21
C THR A 221 13.66 -11.96 31.69
N ALA A 222 13.94 -10.73 32.09
CA ALA A 222 14.17 -10.38 33.49
C ALA A 222 12.91 -10.59 34.34
N GLN A 223 11.75 -10.14 33.86
CA GLN A 223 10.47 -10.27 34.55
C GLN A 223 10.01 -11.71 34.69
N MET A 224 10.21 -12.53 33.65
CA MET A 224 9.91 -13.96 33.72
C MET A 224 10.81 -14.67 34.72
N ALA A 225 12.08 -14.26 34.84
CA ALA A 225 12.97 -14.79 35.86
C ALA A 225 12.55 -14.38 37.28
N GLU A 226 12.06 -13.16 37.46
CA GLU A 226 11.53 -12.65 38.73
C GLU A 226 10.24 -13.39 39.12
N TYR A 227 9.31 -13.55 38.18
CA TYR A 227 8.03 -14.21 38.39
C TYR A 227 8.18 -15.71 38.70
N LEU A 228 8.99 -16.44 37.91
CA LEU A 228 9.16 -17.87 38.09
C LEU A 228 10.19 -18.22 39.18
N GLY A 229 11.06 -17.28 39.56
CA GLY A 229 12.19 -17.53 40.46
C GLY A 229 13.33 -18.32 39.83
N ARG A 230 13.33 -18.50 38.49
CA ARG A 230 14.33 -19.27 37.72
C ARG A 230 14.61 -18.64 36.36
N LYS A 231 15.83 -18.81 35.85
CA LYS A 231 16.34 -18.12 34.63
C LYS A 231 16.36 -18.99 33.37
N GLU A 232 15.67 -20.11 33.38
CA GLU A 232 15.72 -21.09 32.29
C GLU A 232 15.07 -20.57 31.01
N LEU A 233 13.99 -19.78 31.13
CA LEU A 233 13.27 -19.21 30.00
C LEU A 233 13.82 -17.83 29.65
N THR A 234 14.18 -17.63 28.39
CA THR A 234 14.63 -16.35 27.84
C THR A 234 13.87 -15.99 26.57
N PHE A 235 13.74 -14.69 26.31
CA PHE A 235 13.03 -14.12 25.16
C PHE A 235 14.03 -13.40 24.28
N GLU A 236 14.08 -13.80 23.01
CA GLU A 236 14.88 -13.15 21.98
C GLU A 236 13.93 -12.52 20.95
N PHE A 237 14.19 -11.27 20.58
CA PHE A 237 13.44 -10.65 19.49
C PHE A 237 13.75 -11.36 18.18
N LYS A 238 12.71 -11.79 17.46
CA LYS A 238 12.83 -12.41 16.14
C LYS A 238 11.72 -11.89 15.22
N ASP A 239 12.13 -11.20 14.16
CA ASP A 239 11.28 -10.60 13.13
C ASP A 239 10.19 -9.67 13.69
N THR A 240 8.98 -10.18 13.90
CA THR A 240 7.83 -9.43 14.42
C THR A 240 7.36 -9.91 15.80
N GLY A 241 8.08 -10.84 16.43
CA GLY A 241 7.71 -11.43 17.70
C GLY A 241 8.90 -11.89 18.53
N TYR A 242 8.68 -12.91 19.36
CA TYR A 242 9.68 -13.45 20.27
C TYR A 242 9.97 -14.92 19.98
N LEU A 243 11.25 -15.26 19.93
CA LEU A 243 11.73 -16.62 20.07
C LEU A 243 11.94 -16.90 21.56
N ILE A 244 11.21 -17.88 22.10
CA ILE A 244 11.38 -18.32 23.48
C ILE A 244 12.40 -19.45 23.49
N ARG A 245 13.40 -19.34 24.36
CA ARG A 245 14.40 -20.38 24.59
C ARG A 245 14.32 -20.92 26.00
N ARG A 246 14.56 -22.22 26.17
CA ARG A 246 14.78 -22.89 27.45
C ARG A 246 16.23 -23.36 27.50
N ASN A 247 17.02 -22.83 28.44
CA ASN A 247 18.44 -23.16 28.59
C ASN A 247 19.25 -23.01 27.29
N GLY A 248 18.95 -21.96 26.51
CA GLY A 248 19.62 -21.68 25.24
C GLY A 248 19.05 -22.41 24.02
N GLU A 249 18.16 -23.39 24.19
CA GLU A 249 17.52 -24.11 23.08
C GLU A 249 16.10 -23.60 22.81
N PRO A 250 15.59 -23.62 21.56
CA PRO A 250 14.22 -23.23 21.27
C PRO A 250 13.18 -24.01 22.09
N ALA A 251 12.34 -23.30 22.85
CA ALA A 251 11.30 -23.90 23.66
C ALA A 251 10.05 -24.20 22.80
N LEU A 252 9.99 -25.38 22.20
CA LEU A 252 8.86 -25.79 21.34
C LEU A 252 7.57 -26.08 22.12
N HIS A 253 7.71 -26.45 23.40
CA HIS A 253 6.59 -26.80 24.27
C HIS A 253 6.75 -26.14 25.64
N LEU A 254 5.86 -25.20 25.92
CA LEU A 254 5.72 -24.58 27.23
C LEU A 254 4.75 -25.38 28.09
N SER A 255 5.05 -25.49 29.38
CA SER A 255 4.10 -26.04 30.35
C SER A 255 2.88 -25.11 30.49
N GLU A 256 1.81 -25.60 31.10
CA GLU A 256 0.66 -24.75 31.42
C GLU A 256 1.04 -23.59 32.36
N GLY A 257 1.85 -23.87 33.39
CA GLY A 257 2.34 -22.85 34.30
C GLY A 257 3.21 -21.80 33.60
N GLU A 258 4.06 -22.20 32.64
CA GLU A 258 4.88 -21.26 31.85
C GLU A 258 4.03 -20.39 30.92
N ARG A 259 3.00 -20.96 30.28
CA ARG A 259 2.06 -20.18 29.44
C ARG A 259 1.29 -19.17 30.27
N THR A 260 0.81 -19.58 31.44
CA THR A 260 0.10 -18.72 32.39
C THR A 260 1.01 -17.60 32.89
N ALA A 261 2.26 -17.93 33.25
CA ALA A 261 3.27 -16.97 33.66
C ALA A 261 3.52 -15.87 32.61
N ILE A 262 3.66 -16.27 31.34
CA ILE A 262 3.87 -15.31 30.25
C ILE A 262 2.65 -14.39 30.12
N ALA A 263 1.45 -14.95 30.05
CA ALA A 263 0.22 -14.15 29.94
C ALA A 263 0.08 -13.17 31.12
N PHE A 264 0.41 -13.63 32.33
CA PHE A 264 0.32 -12.84 33.53
C PHE A 264 1.35 -11.69 33.57
N VAL A 265 2.61 -11.95 33.24
CA VAL A 265 3.64 -10.89 33.12
C VAL A 265 3.26 -9.85 32.07
N TYR A 266 2.72 -10.30 30.92
CA TYR A 266 2.23 -9.38 29.89
C TYR A 266 1.07 -8.51 30.39
N PHE A 267 0.10 -9.12 31.07
CA PHE A 267 -1.03 -8.37 31.64
C PHE A 267 -0.57 -7.34 32.65
N LEU A 268 0.30 -7.71 33.60
CA LEU A 268 0.81 -6.79 34.61
C LEU A 268 1.63 -5.63 33.99
N ASN A 269 2.37 -5.90 32.91
CA ASN A 269 3.04 -4.84 32.16
C ASN A 269 2.05 -3.86 31.53
N SER A 270 0.92 -4.33 30.99
CA SER A 270 -0.10 -3.42 30.42
C SER A 270 -0.76 -2.52 31.47
N LEU A 271 -0.72 -2.88 32.75
CA LEU A 271 -1.16 -1.99 33.83
C LEU A 271 -0.16 -0.85 34.09
N ALA A 272 1.06 -0.92 33.54
CA ALA A 272 2.08 0.12 33.62
C ALA A 272 2.10 1.04 32.38
N ASP A 273 1.31 0.74 31.35
CA ASP A 273 1.25 1.54 30.14
C ASP A 273 0.50 2.85 30.38
N GLU A 274 0.90 3.93 29.69
CA GLU A 274 0.30 5.27 29.83
C GLU A 274 -1.21 5.30 29.54
N SER A 275 -1.73 4.29 28.83
CA SER A 275 -3.15 4.14 28.53
C SER A 275 -4.03 3.73 29.72
N PHE A 276 -3.42 3.27 30.83
CA PHE A 276 -4.13 2.82 32.02
C PHE A 276 -3.92 3.80 33.19
N GLU A 277 -4.97 4.55 33.54
CA GLU A 277 -4.99 5.42 34.73
C GLU A 277 -5.07 4.57 36.01
N ARG A 278 -3.92 4.22 36.61
CA ARG A 278 -3.84 3.34 37.78
C ARG A 278 -4.72 3.79 38.94
N GLU A 279 -4.70 5.08 39.26
CA GLU A 279 -5.41 5.66 40.41
C GLU A 279 -6.94 5.67 40.26
N LYS A 280 -7.47 5.25 39.10
CA LYS A 280 -8.90 5.04 38.86
C LYS A 280 -9.19 3.67 38.22
N GLY A 281 -8.17 2.83 38.14
CA GLY A 281 -8.17 1.59 37.40
C GLY A 281 -8.76 0.45 38.21
N VAL A 282 -9.46 -0.46 37.54
CA VAL A 282 -9.91 -1.73 38.12
C VAL A 282 -9.15 -2.86 37.43
N ALA A 283 -8.42 -3.67 38.21
CA ALA A 283 -7.71 -4.85 37.71
C ALA A 283 -8.38 -6.12 38.23
N VAL A 284 -8.70 -7.04 37.32
CA VAL A 284 -9.22 -8.37 37.65
C VAL A 284 -8.20 -9.42 37.25
N ILE A 285 -7.73 -10.18 38.23
CA ILE A 285 -6.76 -11.25 38.07
C ILE A 285 -7.47 -12.57 38.25
N ASP A 286 -7.62 -13.34 37.18
CA ASP A 286 -8.21 -14.67 37.23
C ASP A 286 -7.12 -15.76 37.23
N ASP A 287 -7.04 -16.46 38.34
CA ASP A 287 -6.16 -17.60 38.61
C ASP A 287 -4.71 -17.40 38.14
N PRO A 288 -3.97 -16.45 38.76
CA PRO A 288 -2.64 -16.07 38.29
C PRO A 288 -1.61 -17.20 38.39
N VAL A 289 -1.90 -18.22 39.20
CA VAL A 289 -1.02 -19.34 39.49
C VAL A 289 -1.71 -20.66 39.17
N SER A 290 -1.44 -21.22 37.99
CA SER A 290 -1.73 -22.62 37.64
C SER A 290 -0.44 -23.44 37.60
N SER A 291 -0.48 -24.64 38.20
CA SER A 291 0.57 -25.66 38.03
C SER A 291 2.00 -25.19 38.35
N LEU A 292 2.16 -24.27 39.30
CA LEU A 292 3.47 -23.79 39.78
C LEU A 292 3.89 -24.51 41.08
N ASP A 293 5.20 -24.63 41.27
CA ASP A 293 5.76 -25.07 42.55
C ASP A 293 5.66 -23.98 43.62
N GLN A 294 5.94 -24.33 44.88
CA GLN A 294 5.80 -23.42 46.01
C GLN A 294 6.70 -22.18 45.89
N ASN A 295 7.92 -22.30 45.34
CA ASN A 295 8.82 -21.16 45.22
C ASN A 295 8.30 -20.18 44.16
N SER A 296 7.91 -20.69 42.99
CA SER A 296 7.29 -19.87 41.95
C SER A 296 6.00 -19.21 42.42
N LEU A 297 5.23 -19.84 43.32
CA LEU A 297 4.02 -19.23 43.91
C LEU A 297 4.34 -17.98 44.75
N TYR A 298 5.40 -18.01 45.57
CA TYR A 298 5.82 -16.84 46.35
C TYR A 298 6.34 -15.71 45.46
N CYS A 299 7.14 -16.04 44.44
CA CYS A 299 7.61 -15.09 43.45
C CYS A 299 6.43 -14.43 42.70
N ALA A 300 5.48 -15.24 42.25
CA ALA A 300 4.26 -14.76 41.60
C ALA A 300 3.44 -13.80 42.48
N PHE A 301 3.31 -14.12 43.76
CA PHE A 301 2.64 -13.27 44.73
C PHE A 301 3.36 -11.92 44.91
N GLY A 302 4.68 -11.93 45.10
CA GLY A 302 5.47 -10.69 45.23
C GLY A 302 5.39 -9.83 43.97
N TYR A 303 5.46 -10.47 42.81
CA TYR A 303 5.36 -9.80 41.51
C TYR A 303 3.98 -9.15 41.29
N LEU A 304 2.89 -9.84 41.67
CA LEU A 304 1.54 -9.30 41.69
C LEU A 304 1.45 -8.06 42.59
N GLN A 305 1.93 -8.16 43.84
CA GLN A 305 1.86 -7.07 44.82
C GLN A 305 2.56 -5.80 44.30
N GLU A 306 3.77 -5.93 43.77
CA GLU A 306 4.53 -4.80 43.24
C GLU A 306 3.84 -4.14 42.04
N HIS A 307 3.36 -4.94 41.07
CA HIS A 307 2.85 -4.40 39.81
C HIS A 307 1.40 -3.90 39.89
N THR A 308 0.69 -4.23 40.97
CA THR A 308 -0.68 -3.74 41.24
C THR A 308 -0.74 -2.65 42.31
N ALA A 309 0.41 -2.24 42.84
CA ALA A 309 0.49 -1.11 43.76
C ALA A 309 -0.04 0.18 43.11
N GLY A 310 -0.91 0.88 43.84
CA GLY A 310 -1.53 2.13 43.39
C GLY A 310 -2.75 1.99 42.48
N ILE A 311 -3.21 0.76 42.21
CA ILE A 311 -4.47 0.51 41.51
C ILE A 311 -5.64 0.77 42.48
N ASP A 312 -6.68 1.48 42.02
CA ASP A 312 -7.85 1.83 42.84
C ASP A 312 -8.63 0.60 43.33
N GLN A 313 -8.88 -0.38 42.44
CA GLN A 313 -9.55 -1.63 42.80
C GLN A 313 -8.85 -2.85 42.20
N LEU A 314 -8.50 -3.81 43.06
CA LEU A 314 -7.92 -5.10 42.68
C LEU A 314 -8.86 -6.24 43.07
N ILE A 315 -9.22 -7.08 42.09
CA ILE A 315 -10.02 -8.29 42.27
C ILE A 315 -9.15 -9.49 41.92
N VAL A 316 -8.93 -10.39 42.88
CA VAL A 316 -8.13 -11.61 42.66
C VAL A 316 -9.03 -12.83 42.83
N LEU A 317 -9.11 -13.63 41.77
CA LEU A 317 -9.81 -14.91 41.74
C LEU A 317 -8.75 -16.03 41.73
N THR A 318 -8.93 -17.06 42.54
CA THR A 318 -8.02 -18.20 42.54
C THR A 318 -8.68 -19.44 43.09
N HIS A 319 -8.27 -20.61 42.58
CA HIS A 319 -8.61 -21.89 43.18
C HIS A 319 -7.50 -22.41 44.12
N ASN A 320 -6.35 -21.73 44.18
CA ASN A 320 -5.20 -22.14 44.97
C ASN A 320 -5.28 -21.56 46.39
N PHE A 321 -5.55 -22.42 47.37
CA PHE A 321 -5.69 -22.02 48.78
C PHE A 321 -4.41 -21.41 49.38
N SER A 322 -3.23 -21.85 48.95
CA SER A 322 -1.95 -21.28 49.43
C SER A 322 -1.78 -19.85 48.93
N PHE A 323 -2.07 -19.62 47.64
CA PHE A 323 -2.04 -18.27 47.05
C PHE A 323 -3.09 -17.36 47.68
N PHE A 324 -4.32 -17.86 47.85
CA PHE A 324 -5.38 -17.15 48.56
C PHE A 324 -4.96 -16.70 49.96
N ARG A 325 -4.25 -17.54 50.74
CA ARG A 325 -3.78 -17.17 52.08
C ARG A 325 -2.76 -16.02 52.04
N LEU A 326 -1.87 -15.99 51.04
CA LEU A 326 -0.93 -14.88 50.86
C LEU A 326 -1.67 -13.57 50.55
N VAL A 327 -2.59 -13.59 49.59
CA VAL A 327 -3.40 -12.42 49.21
C VAL A 327 -4.30 -11.96 50.36
N LYS A 328 -4.96 -12.89 51.07
CA LYS A 328 -5.78 -12.59 52.25
C LYS A 328 -4.95 -11.88 53.32
N ASN A 329 -3.77 -12.40 53.61
CA ASN A 329 -2.88 -11.81 54.60
C ASN A 329 -2.43 -10.42 54.16
N TRP A 330 -1.99 -10.27 52.91
CA TRP A 330 -1.62 -8.98 52.33
C TRP A 330 -2.73 -7.93 52.48
N PHE A 331 -3.94 -8.23 52.03
CA PHE A 331 -5.09 -7.34 52.10
C PHE A 331 -5.49 -6.99 53.54
N ASN A 332 -5.39 -7.95 54.47
CA ASN A 332 -5.63 -7.70 55.89
C ASN A 332 -4.57 -6.81 56.54
N HIS A 333 -3.32 -6.84 56.04
CA HIS A 333 -2.20 -6.09 56.61
C HIS A 333 -2.10 -4.66 56.06
N GLU A 334 -2.20 -4.46 54.74
CA GLU A 334 -2.07 -3.13 54.12
C GLU A 334 -3.31 -2.25 54.32
N GLY A 335 -4.51 -2.84 54.38
CA GLY A 335 -5.76 -2.10 54.57
C GLY A 335 -6.00 -1.58 55.98
N GLY A 336 -5.01 -1.57 56.89
CA GLY A 336 -5.23 -1.18 58.29
C GLY A 336 -6.26 -2.06 59.01
N ALA A 337 -6.64 -3.21 58.44
CA ALA A 337 -7.70 -4.11 58.90
C ALA A 337 -7.26 -4.99 60.09
N LYS A 338 -6.33 -4.51 60.93
CA LYS A 338 -6.04 -5.09 62.24
C LYS A 338 -7.32 -5.30 63.06
N ALA A 339 -8.34 -4.46 62.85
CA ALA A 339 -9.62 -4.50 63.55
C ALA A 339 -10.53 -5.71 63.22
N LEU A 340 -10.26 -6.43 62.12
CA LEU A 340 -11.07 -7.57 61.64
C LEU A 340 -10.41 -8.94 61.86
N ARG A 341 -9.14 -8.99 62.27
CA ARG A 341 -8.51 -10.26 62.68
C ARG A 341 -9.23 -10.80 63.92
N ASN A 342 -9.43 -12.11 63.95
CA ASN A 342 -10.01 -12.86 65.08
C ASN A 342 -11.48 -12.53 65.41
N LYS A 343 -12.24 -11.97 64.46
CA LYS A 343 -13.69 -11.74 64.58
C LYS A 343 -14.45 -12.43 63.46
N ASP A 344 -15.77 -12.54 63.63
CA ASP A 344 -16.65 -12.89 62.52
C ASP A 344 -16.45 -11.91 61.38
N TYR A 345 -16.17 -12.46 60.20
CA TYR A 345 -15.92 -11.68 59.01
C TYR A 345 -17.25 -11.18 58.45
N VAL A 346 -17.44 -9.86 58.51
CA VAL A 346 -18.61 -9.17 57.96
C VAL A 346 -18.10 -8.25 56.85
N PRO A 347 -18.31 -8.59 55.56
CA PRO A 347 -17.77 -7.83 54.42
C PRO A 347 -18.10 -6.35 54.46
N GLU A 348 -19.31 -6.00 54.90
CA GLU A 348 -19.81 -4.62 54.98
C GLU A 348 -19.02 -3.76 55.98
N GLN A 349 -18.37 -4.39 56.96
CA GLN A 349 -17.53 -3.70 57.95
C GLN A 349 -16.08 -3.54 57.46
N SER A 350 -15.70 -4.21 56.38
CA SER A 350 -14.38 -4.10 55.78
C SER A 350 -14.33 -2.98 54.76
N LYS A 351 -13.61 -1.92 55.11
CA LYS A 351 -13.42 -0.75 54.24
C LYS A 351 -12.39 -0.95 53.14
N PHE A 352 -11.52 -1.96 53.27
CA PHE A 352 -10.32 -2.10 52.45
C PHE A 352 -10.21 -3.44 51.73
N ALA A 353 -10.85 -4.50 52.23
CA ALA A 353 -10.69 -5.85 51.66
C ALA A 353 -11.95 -6.71 51.80
N GLN A 354 -12.43 -7.25 50.68
CA GLN A 354 -13.59 -8.14 50.66
C GLN A 354 -13.22 -9.57 50.26
N PHE A 355 -13.67 -10.57 51.03
CA PHE A 355 -13.34 -11.98 50.80
C PHE A 355 -14.59 -12.82 50.56
N TYR A 356 -14.54 -13.60 49.49
CA TYR A 356 -15.63 -14.44 49.03
C TYR A 356 -15.13 -15.85 48.71
N MET A 357 -16.07 -16.79 48.62
CA MET A 357 -15.82 -18.15 48.15
C MET A 357 -16.93 -18.61 47.21
N LEU A 358 -16.59 -19.47 46.25
CA LEU A 358 -17.58 -20.15 45.43
C LEU A 358 -18.07 -21.41 46.14
N ARG A 359 -19.39 -21.53 46.33
CA ARG A 359 -20.05 -22.74 46.82
C ARG A 359 -20.70 -23.45 45.65
N SER A 360 -20.15 -24.60 45.29
CA SER A 360 -20.75 -25.47 44.27
C SER A 360 -21.78 -26.38 44.92
N LYS A 361 -22.97 -26.45 44.33
CA LYS A 361 -24.00 -27.46 44.63
C LYS A 361 -24.19 -28.32 43.38
N GLY A 362 -24.15 -29.63 43.57
CA GLY A 362 -24.56 -30.58 42.54
C GLY A 362 -25.84 -31.27 42.99
N GLU A 363 -26.95 -31.00 42.31
CA GLU A 363 -28.16 -31.81 42.43
C GLU A 363 -28.34 -32.55 41.11
N GLY A 364 -27.98 -33.85 41.10
CA GLY A 364 -28.05 -34.67 39.89
C GLY A 364 -27.04 -34.25 38.81
N ILE A 365 -27.53 -33.96 37.60
CA ILE A 365 -26.71 -33.61 36.42
C ILE A 365 -26.38 -32.10 36.39
N GLU A 366 -27.15 -31.27 37.08
CA GLU A 366 -26.91 -29.82 37.10
C GLU A 366 -25.93 -29.44 38.20
N ARG A 367 -24.82 -28.83 37.78
CA ARG A 367 -23.83 -28.23 38.67
C ARG A 367 -24.07 -26.72 38.70
N THR A 368 -24.48 -26.22 39.86
CA THR A 368 -24.63 -24.77 40.11
C THR A 368 -23.54 -24.28 41.04
N SER A 369 -23.17 -23.00 40.89
CA SER A 369 -22.19 -22.32 41.75
C SER A 369 -22.79 -21.02 42.23
N THR A 370 -22.61 -20.71 43.52
CA THR A 370 -23.05 -19.46 44.13
C THR A 370 -21.86 -18.77 44.77
N LEU A 371 -21.75 -17.46 44.55
CA LEU A 371 -20.79 -16.63 45.27
C LEU A 371 -21.33 -16.38 46.68
N ALA A 372 -20.56 -16.76 47.69
CA ALA A 372 -20.89 -16.57 49.08
C ALA A 372 -19.77 -15.82 49.80
N VAL A 373 -20.10 -15.17 50.91
CA VAL A 373 -19.09 -14.63 51.83
C VAL A 373 -18.15 -15.74 52.27
N LEU A 374 -16.86 -15.42 52.41
CA LEU A 374 -15.85 -16.36 52.91
C LEU A 374 -16.31 -16.97 54.24
N ASP A 375 -16.16 -18.29 54.36
CA ASP A 375 -16.51 -18.98 55.59
C ASP A 375 -15.74 -18.41 56.81
N PRO A 376 -16.41 -18.10 57.94
CA PRO A 376 -15.75 -17.56 59.13
C PRO A 376 -14.57 -18.42 59.61
N LEU A 377 -14.62 -19.74 59.42
CA LEU A 377 -13.52 -20.64 59.77
C LEU A 377 -12.21 -20.27 59.04
N LEU A 378 -12.31 -20.03 57.73
CA LEU A 378 -11.17 -19.71 56.86
C LEU A 378 -10.66 -18.28 57.07
N HIS A 379 -11.49 -17.40 57.62
CA HIS A 379 -11.09 -16.06 57.99
C HIS A 379 -10.42 -16.01 59.38
N LYS A 380 -11.08 -16.55 60.41
CA LYS A 380 -10.71 -16.45 61.83
C LYS A 380 -9.39 -17.13 62.16
N HIS A 381 -9.13 -18.29 61.57
CA HIS A 381 -7.97 -19.10 61.93
C HIS A 381 -6.92 -19.05 60.83
N GLU A 382 -5.71 -18.65 61.20
CA GLU A 382 -4.58 -18.61 60.28
C GLU A 382 -4.01 -19.99 59.98
N SER A 383 -4.19 -20.96 60.88
CA SER A 383 -3.70 -22.31 60.73
C SER A 383 -4.68 -23.29 61.37
N GLU A 384 -4.56 -24.55 61.00
CA GLU A 384 -5.29 -25.62 61.67
C GLU A 384 -4.92 -25.71 63.16
N TYR A 385 -3.65 -25.51 63.52
CA TYR A 385 -3.23 -25.47 64.91
C TYR A 385 -3.99 -24.40 65.72
N HIS A 386 -4.16 -23.20 65.15
CA HIS A 386 -4.94 -22.13 65.75
C HIS A 386 -6.42 -22.54 65.91
N TYR A 387 -7.02 -23.14 64.88
CA TYR A 387 -8.38 -23.66 64.99
C TYR A 387 -8.52 -24.72 66.10
N LEU A 388 -7.64 -25.71 66.16
CA LEU A 388 -7.68 -26.76 67.18
C LEU A 388 -7.50 -26.19 68.59
N PHE A 389 -6.60 -25.22 68.77
CA PHE A 389 -6.44 -24.53 70.05
C PHE A 389 -7.73 -23.83 70.48
N SER A 390 -8.38 -23.11 69.56
CA SER A 390 -9.63 -22.44 69.85
C SER A 390 -10.74 -23.40 70.29
N LYS A 391 -10.84 -24.56 69.64
CA LYS A 391 -11.82 -25.61 69.98
C LYS A 391 -11.56 -26.23 71.36
N VAL A 392 -10.30 -26.45 71.71
CA VAL A 392 -9.93 -26.92 73.06
C VAL A 392 -10.27 -25.87 74.12
N VAL A 393 -10.05 -24.58 73.84
CA VAL A 393 -10.44 -23.50 74.75
C VAL A 393 -11.96 -23.39 74.90
N GLU A 394 -12.72 -23.47 73.82
CA GLU A 394 -14.19 -23.49 73.86
C GLU A 394 -14.70 -24.67 74.71
N ALA A 395 -14.22 -25.88 74.44
CA ALA A 395 -14.61 -27.08 75.17
C ALA A 395 -14.17 -27.06 76.65
N SER A 396 -13.09 -26.36 76.99
CA SER A 396 -12.62 -26.23 78.38
C SER A 396 -13.56 -25.41 79.27
N ARG A 397 -14.47 -24.63 78.67
CA ARG A 397 -15.43 -23.74 79.35
C ARG A 397 -16.82 -24.30 79.48
N LEU A 398 -17.09 -25.44 78.86
CA LEU A 398 -18.39 -26.07 78.99
C LEU A 398 -18.59 -26.46 80.46
N GLU A 399 -19.61 -25.87 81.09
CA GLU A 399 -20.06 -26.17 82.44
C GLU A 399 -21.45 -26.85 82.35
N GLY A 400 -21.65 -27.95 83.10
CA GLY A 400 -22.92 -28.70 83.14
C GLY A 400 -22.96 -29.95 82.24
N GLU A 401 -24.16 -30.49 82.05
CA GLU A 401 -24.47 -31.61 81.13
C GLU A 401 -24.36 -31.14 79.67
N ALA A 402 -23.14 -30.87 79.23
CA ALA A 402 -22.86 -30.60 77.82
C ALA A 402 -23.27 -31.83 76.98
N ASN A 403 -23.77 -31.58 75.77
CA ASN A 403 -24.21 -32.64 74.87
C ASN A 403 -23.03 -33.59 74.58
N LEU A 404 -23.20 -34.88 74.88
CA LEU A 404 -22.17 -35.92 74.65
C LEU A 404 -21.71 -35.95 73.19
N GLU A 405 -22.58 -35.58 72.24
CA GLU A 405 -22.26 -35.45 70.83
C GLU A 405 -21.17 -34.40 70.56
N GLU A 406 -21.22 -33.26 71.25
CA GLU A 406 -20.21 -32.19 71.11
C GLU A 406 -18.85 -32.60 71.70
N MET A 407 -18.87 -33.48 72.71
CA MET A 407 -17.66 -33.95 73.40
C MET A 407 -16.97 -35.10 72.65
N TYR A 408 -17.71 -35.87 71.86
CA TYR A 408 -17.23 -37.09 71.20
C TYR A 408 -15.99 -36.86 70.32
N GLY A 409 -15.93 -35.72 69.61
CA GLY A 409 -14.79 -35.37 68.74
C GLY A 409 -13.56 -34.81 69.45
N MET A 410 -13.68 -34.41 70.72
CA MET A 410 -12.64 -33.67 71.44
C MET A 410 -11.34 -34.45 71.70
N PRO A 411 -11.34 -35.77 71.97
CA PRO A 411 -10.11 -36.55 72.08
C PRO A 411 -9.17 -36.38 70.87
N ASN A 412 -9.71 -36.47 69.65
CA ASN A 412 -8.93 -36.34 68.42
C ASN A 412 -8.45 -34.89 68.20
N ILE A 413 -9.32 -33.89 68.46
CA ILE A 413 -8.96 -32.47 68.35
C ILE A 413 -7.80 -32.13 69.29
N ALA A 414 -7.92 -32.51 70.57
CA ALA A 414 -6.90 -32.26 71.57
C ALA A 414 -5.62 -33.04 71.27
N ARG A 415 -5.72 -34.24 70.69
CA ARG A 415 -4.55 -35.04 70.30
C ARG A 415 -3.75 -34.32 69.23
N ARG A 416 -4.39 -33.88 68.16
CA ARG A 416 -3.74 -33.15 67.06
C ARG A 416 -3.15 -31.82 67.53
N LEU A 417 -3.80 -31.12 68.46
CA LEU A 417 -3.25 -29.92 69.08
C LEU A 417 -1.95 -30.23 69.86
N VAL A 418 -1.99 -31.23 70.74
CA VAL A 418 -0.84 -31.60 71.58
C VAL A 418 0.30 -32.16 70.73
N GLU A 419 0.02 -32.99 69.74
CA GLU A 419 1.02 -33.47 68.78
C GLU A 419 1.64 -32.31 68.00
N GLY A 420 0.83 -31.35 67.54
CA GLY A 420 1.32 -30.13 66.89
C GLY A 420 2.25 -29.33 67.80
N PHE A 421 1.89 -29.14 69.07
CA PHE A 421 2.73 -28.45 70.06
C PHE A 421 4.04 -29.22 70.33
N LEU A 422 3.94 -30.54 70.54
CA LEU A 422 5.08 -31.40 70.82
C LEU A 422 6.03 -31.53 69.62
N ALA A 423 5.54 -31.43 68.38
CA ALA A 423 6.39 -31.46 67.20
C ALA A 423 7.44 -30.33 67.22
N PHE A 424 7.09 -29.16 67.78
CA PHE A 424 8.03 -28.04 67.95
C PHE A 424 8.87 -28.16 69.24
N ARG A 425 8.29 -28.65 70.34
CA ARG A 425 8.96 -28.69 71.65
C ARG A 425 9.85 -29.92 71.85
N VAL A 426 9.57 -31.01 71.13
CA VAL A 426 10.25 -32.30 71.21
C VAL A 426 10.49 -32.84 69.78
N PRO A 427 11.31 -32.16 68.96
CA PRO A 427 11.59 -32.61 67.60
C PRO A 427 12.28 -33.98 67.61
N GLY A 428 11.91 -34.86 66.68
CA GLY A 428 12.42 -36.25 66.61
C GLY A 428 11.90 -37.17 67.73
N GLY A 429 10.80 -36.78 68.39
CA GLY A 429 10.13 -37.58 69.40
C GLY A 429 9.53 -38.89 68.88
N GLY A 430 9.31 -39.84 69.80
CA GLY A 430 8.66 -41.12 69.51
C GLY A 430 7.14 -41.00 69.61
N GLU A 431 6.48 -42.02 70.14
CA GLU A 431 5.02 -42.00 70.35
C GLU A 431 4.58 -40.86 71.28
N LEU A 432 3.32 -40.41 71.13
CA LEU A 432 2.70 -39.35 71.94
C LEU A 432 2.96 -39.51 73.45
N ARG A 433 2.84 -40.74 73.96
CA ARG A 433 3.07 -41.05 75.38
C ARG A 433 4.47 -40.68 75.85
N GLN A 434 5.47 -40.95 75.03
CA GLN A 434 6.86 -40.67 75.34
C GLN A 434 7.12 -39.17 75.27
N ASN A 435 6.55 -38.49 74.28
CA ASN A 435 6.77 -37.07 74.06
C ASN A 435 6.11 -36.20 75.14
N VAL A 436 4.90 -36.55 75.59
CA VAL A 436 4.23 -35.85 76.70
C VAL A 436 5.07 -35.92 77.98
N ARG A 437 5.65 -37.07 78.28
CA ARG A 437 6.46 -37.28 79.50
C ARG A 437 7.82 -36.58 79.50
N LYS A 438 8.28 -36.08 78.35
CA LYS A 438 9.57 -35.39 78.22
C LYS A 438 9.50 -33.92 78.66
N LEU A 439 8.29 -33.35 78.77
CA LEU A 439 8.09 -31.98 79.21
C LEU A 439 7.65 -31.92 80.68
N LYS A 440 7.55 -30.71 81.25
CA LYS A 440 7.17 -30.49 82.65
C LYS A 440 5.69 -30.84 82.86
N GLY A 441 5.41 -31.50 83.96
CA GLY A 441 4.05 -31.84 84.40
C GLY A 441 4.08 -33.01 85.40
N ASP A 442 3.08 -33.10 86.27
CA ASP A 442 2.99 -34.19 87.20
C ASP A 442 2.52 -35.49 86.51
N VAL A 443 2.82 -36.63 87.13
CA VAL A 443 2.53 -37.96 86.58
C VAL A 443 1.03 -38.16 86.34
N ALA A 444 0.16 -37.62 87.21
CA ALA A 444 -1.28 -37.78 87.11
C ALA A 444 -1.85 -36.97 85.93
N THR A 445 -1.40 -35.73 85.74
CA THR A 445 -1.76 -34.89 84.59
C THR A 445 -1.31 -35.52 83.27
N HIS A 446 -0.06 -35.99 83.19
CA HIS A 446 0.43 -36.70 82.00
C HIS A 446 -0.42 -37.95 81.69
N ALA A 447 -0.70 -38.77 82.70
CA ALA A 447 -1.51 -39.98 82.51
C ALA A 447 -2.95 -39.66 82.07
N ARG A 448 -3.55 -38.62 82.65
CA ARG A 448 -4.91 -38.16 82.31
C ARG A 448 -5.00 -37.67 80.87
N ILE A 449 -4.07 -36.81 80.44
CA ILE A 449 -3.98 -36.33 79.05
C ILE A 449 -3.77 -37.53 78.12
N ILE A 450 -2.78 -38.37 78.37
CA ILE A 450 -2.48 -39.53 77.52
C ILE A 450 -3.68 -40.49 77.40
N ARG A 451 -4.40 -40.76 78.50
CA ARG A 451 -5.56 -41.65 78.50
C ARG A 451 -6.65 -41.09 77.57
N PHE A 452 -7.01 -39.83 77.75
CA PHE A 452 -8.07 -39.18 76.99
C PHE A 452 -7.70 -39.04 75.52
N LEU A 453 -6.49 -38.57 75.19
CA LEU A 453 -6.07 -38.38 73.80
C LEU A 453 -6.01 -39.68 72.99
N ASN A 454 -5.77 -40.82 73.66
CA ASN A 454 -5.77 -42.11 73.00
C ASN A 454 -7.19 -42.68 72.81
N ALA A 455 -8.18 -42.21 73.57
CA ALA A 455 -9.56 -42.63 73.40
C ALA A 455 -10.08 -42.21 72.03
N HIS A 456 -10.73 -43.13 71.32
CA HIS A 456 -11.31 -42.93 69.98
C HIS A 456 -10.34 -42.54 68.86
N SER A 457 -9.03 -42.57 69.11
CA SER A 457 -7.99 -42.20 68.13
C SER A 457 -7.37 -43.39 67.38
N HIS A 458 -7.61 -44.61 67.85
CA HIS A 458 -7.18 -45.86 67.20
C HIS A 458 -8.43 -46.67 66.80
N LYS A 459 -8.63 -46.87 65.49
CA LYS A 459 -9.77 -47.61 64.90
C LYS A 459 -9.72 -49.14 65.11
N ASP A 460 -8.76 -49.65 65.87
CA ASP A 460 -8.45 -51.09 65.88
C ASP A 460 -9.48 -51.93 66.65
N ARG A 461 -10.40 -51.33 67.42
CA ARG A 461 -11.47 -52.03 68.14
C ARG A 461 -12.74 -51.17 68.18
N ILE A 462 -13.88 -51.77 67.84
CA ILE A 462 -15.21 -51.22 68.18
C ILE A 462 -15.38 -51.52 69.67
N ASP A 463 -15.26 -50.50 70.52
CA ASP A 463 -15.36 -50.64 71.97
C ASP A 463 -16.82 -50.52 72.41
N ASP A 464 -17.25 -51.34 73.37
CA ASP A 464 -18.63 -51.34 73.88
C ASP A 464 -18.88 -50.05 74.68
N SER A 465 -19.78 -49.21 74.15
CA SER A 465 -19.98 -47.79 74.47
C SER A 465 -20.56 -47.46 75.86
N GLU A 466 -20.57 -48.38 76.81
CA GLU A 466 -21.14 -48.15 78.16
C GLU A 466 -20.15 -47.47 79.13
N GLY A 467 -18.83 -47.53 78.86
CA GLY A 467 -17.79 -46.85 79.65
C GLY A 467 -17.50 -45.40 79.21
N ASP A 468 -18.12 -44.95 78.12
CA ASP A 468 -17.68 -43.77 77.37
C ASP A 468 -18.28 -42.46 77.89
N ALA A 469 -19.51 -42.49 78.42
CA ALA A 469 -20.16 -41.29 78.96
C ALA A 469 -19.37 -40.68 80.12
N SER A 470 -18.73 -41.50 80.97
CA SER A 470 -17.88 -41.01 82.06
C SER A 470 -16.60 -40.36 81.53
N LEU A 471 -15.99 -40.90 80.47
CA LEU A 471 -14.79 -40.31 79.87
C LEU A 471 -15.12 -39.00 79.15
N LEU A 472 -16.24 -38.98 78.41
CA LEU A 472 -16.74 -37.78 77.73
C LEU A 472 -17.15 -36.70 78.73
N SER A 473 -17.75 -37.05 79.87
CA SER A 473 -18.07 -36.09 80.93
C SER A 473 -16.84 -35.39 81.53
N GLU A 474 -15.66 -36.02 81.49
CA GLU A 474 -14.40 -35.42 81.92
C GLU A 474 -13.80 -34.44 80.89
N THR A 475 -14.36 -34.36 79.67
CA THR A 475 -13.80 -33.58 78.55
C THR A 475 -13.39 -32.16 78.95
N PRO A 476 -14.23 -31.34 79.62
CA PRO A 476 -13.84 -29.96 79.95
C PRO A 476 -12.65 -29.91 80.91
N ALA A 477 -12.60 -30.83 81.88
CA ALA A 477 -11.52 -30.93 82.83
C ALA A 477 -10.21 -31.37 82.16
N VAL A 478 -10.27 -32.29 81.20
CA VAL A 478 -9.09 -32.69 80.42
C VAL A 478 -8.64 -31.59 79.48
N MET A 479 -9.54 -30.84 78.85
CA MET A 479 -9.17 -29.69 78.01
C MET A 479 -8.43 -28.62 78.83
N ARG A 480 -8.89 -28.33 80.06
CA ARG A 480 -8.16 -27.45 81.00
C ARG A 480 -6.78 -28.00 81.34
N ALA A 481 -6.64 -29.31 81.54
CA ALA A 481 -5.35 -29.94 81.78
C ALA A 481 -4.42 -29.85 80.56
N VAL A 482 -4.95 -30.00 79.34
CA VAL A 482 -4.20 -29.82 78.08
C VAL A 482 -3.70 -28.39 77.93
N LEU A 483 -4.56 -27.40 78.18
CA LEU A 483 -4.19 -25.98 78.13
C LEU A 483 -3.14 -25.63 79.20
N GLY A 484 -3.35 -26.08 80.44
CA GLY A 484 -2.37 -25.90 81.52
C GLY A 484 -1.04 -26.60 81.23
N TYR A 485 -1.06 -27.75 80.55
CA TYR A 485 0.15 -28.43 80.10
C TYR A 485 0.90 -27.62 79.03
N ILE A 486 0.20 -26.99 78.09
CA ILE A 486 0.81 -26.07 77.10
C ILE A 486 1.40 -24.85 77.82
N GLU A 487 0.62 -24.18 78.68
CA GLU A 487 1.04 -22.99 79.45
C GLU A 487 2.26 -23.26 80.33
N LEU A 488 2.29 -24.40 81.04
CA LEU A 488 3.43 -24.79 81.90
C LEU A 488 4.74 -24.95 81.12
N ASN A 489 4.65 -25.37 79.86
CA ASN A 489 5.80 -25.70 79.02
C ASN A 489 6.18 -24.61 78.01
N ASP A 490 5.26 -23.67 77.76
CA ASP A 490 5.45 -22.48 76.95
C ASP A 490 4.35 -21.42 77.25
N LYS A 491 4.57 -20.64 78.32
CA LYS A 491 3.62 -19.63 78.78
C LYS A 491 3.42 -18.51 77.76
N GLU A 492 4.50 -18.02 77.15
CA GLU A 492 4.44 -16.94 76.16
C GLU A 492 3.65 -17.35 74.92
N HIS A 493 3.87 -18.59 74.43
CA HIS A 493 3.06 -19.15 73.34
C HIS A 493 1.59 -19.23 73.71
N TYR A 494 1.27 -19.77 74.89
CA TYR A 494 -0.11 -19.88 75.37
C TYR A 494 -0.81 -18.51 75.43
N GLU A 495 -0.16 -17.50 76.01
CA GLU A 495 -0.70 -16.14 76.11
C GLU A 495 -0.98 -15.54 74.73
N LYS A 496 -0.04 -15.64 73.79
CA LYS A 496 -0.25 -15.17 72.41
C LYS A 496 -1.39 -15.91 71.69
N MET A 497 -1.52 -17.22 71.89
CA MET A 497 -2.61 -18.00 71.30
C MET A 497 -3.98 -17.60 71.87
N VAL A 498 -4.03 -17.25 73.16
CA VAL A 498 -5.23 -16.72 73.82
C VAL A 498 -5.58 -15.31 73.32
N GLU A 499 -4.59 -14.44 73.11
CA GLU A 499 -4.80 -13.10 72.53
C GLU A 499 -5.40 -13.16 71.12
N LEU A 500 -5.09 -14.23 70.37
CA LEU A 500 -5.65 -14.47 69.04
C LEU A 500 -7.12 -14.94 69.08
N MET A 501 -7.68 -15.22 70.25
CA MET A 501 -9.08 -15.62 70.37
C MET A 501 -10.02 -14.41 70.48
N PRO A 502 -11.27 -14.50 69.97
CA PRO A 502 -12.30 -13.50 70.22
C PRO A 502 -12.45 -13.18 71.71
N VAL A 503 -12.75 -11.92 72.06
CA VAL A 503 -12.84 -11.45 73.47
C VAL A 503 -13.82 -12.28 74.32
N ALA A 504 -14.93 -12.75 73.74
CA ALA A 504 -15.89 -13.65 74.41
C ALA A 504 -15.31 -15.04 74.77
N THR A 505 -14.17 -15.38 74.16
CA THR A 505 -13.49 -16.67 74.26
C THR A 505 -12.09 -16.55 74.89
N GLN A 506 -11.78 -15.49 75.64
CA GLN A 506 -10.54 -15.39 76.47
C GLN A 506 -10.77 -15.96 77.89
N PRO A 507 -9.80 -16.68 78.50
CA PRO A 507 -9.97 -17.33 79.79
C PRO A 507 -10.12 -16.26 80.88
N VAL A 508 -11.11 -16.45 81.77
CA VAL A 508 -11.30 -15.57 82.93
C VAL A 508 -10.06 -15.73 83.81
N ALA A 509 -9.37 -14.61 84.08
CA ALA A 509 -8.20 -14.61 84.95
C ALA A 509 -8.55 -15.28 86.28
N ALA A 510 -7.76 -16.29 86.67
CA ALA A 510 -7.91 -16.92 87.98
C ALA A 510 -7.72 -15.84 89.05
N VAL A 511 -8.78 -15.58 89.82
CA VAL A 511 -8.69 -14.76 91.03
C VAL A 511 -7.74 -15.50 91.99
N PRO A 512 -6.63 -14.89 92.41
CA PRO A 512 -5.76 -15.53 93.38
C PRO A 512 -6.53 -15.68 94.71
N GLN A 513 -6.54 -16.90 95.25
CA GLN A 513 -7.00 -17.17 96.61
C GLN A 513 -6.04 -16.57 97.64
#